data_AF-A0A7W5CBF9-F1
#
_entry.id   AF-A0A7W5CBF9-F1
#
_cell.length_a   1.000
_cell.length_b   1.000
_cell.length_c   1.000
_cell.angle_alpha   90.00
_cell.angle_beta   90.00
_cell.angle_gamma   90.00
#
_symmetry.space_group_name_H-M   'P 1'
#
loop_
_entity.id
_entity.type
_entity.pdbx_description
1 polymer ?
#
loop_
_entity_poly.entity_id
_entity_poly.type
_entity_poly.pdbx_seq_one_letter_code
_entity_poly.pdbx_strand_id
1 'polypeptide(L)'
;MKNIIVFISIITLFITLTACGENEAVKYVDAEQNVVTLNNDENVNAVCENNKINIEELTNDELISHVICLMVNDLPIKAKEAILSQNKPEDKVISFLLDCASVLSNSTSTPDDYSDLLGRVDDTMMLVSNKESIHKLGDLGDLIYNSWEKLHNEEIEKRDLEYAKEIQEHNKKYYDPKIGMTAEKVEKSKWGKPKDKNKTTTAYGVSEQWVYYGYKYIYFEDGFVTSISE
;
A
#
# COMPACT_ATOMS: atom_id res chain seq x y z
N MET A 1 -4.32 71.53 -13.67
CA MET A 1 -3.20 71.82 -12.74
C MET A 1 -2.27 70.61 -12.74
N LYS A 2 -1.02 70.82 -13.19
CA LYS A 2 0.10 69.89 -13.10
C LYS A 2 0.68 69.95 -11.68
N ASN A 3 1.15 68.81 -11.14
CA ASN A 3 2.31 68.60 -10.26
C ASN A 3 2.31 67.10 -9.87
N ILE A 4 3.18 66.22 -10.40
CA ILE A 4 4.65 66.06 -10.29
C ILE A 4 5.02 64.96 -9.27
N ILE A 5 5.45 63.79 -9.83
CA ILE A 5 6.64 62.93 -9.56
C ILE A 5 6.77 62.34 -8.11
N VAL A 6 6.93 61.02 -7.87
CA VAL A 6 8.15 60.20 -8.04
C VAL A 6 7.88 58.68 -7.84
N PHE A 7 8.35 57.86 -8.80
CA PHE A 7 8.99 56.52 -8.79
C PHE A 7 8.63 55.45 -7.71
N ILE A 8 8.54 54.13 -7.95
CA ILE A 8 9.55 53.19 -8.50
C ILE A 8 8.86 51.88 -8.96
N SER A 9 9.19 51.46 -10.18
CA SER A 9 9.44 50.12 -10.76
C SER A 9 8.83 48.79 -10.24
N ILE A 10 8.68 47.89 -11.23
CA ILE A 10 8.82 46.40 -11.24
C ILE A 10 7.51 45.62 -11.52
N ILE A 11 7.28 45.41 -12.82
CA ILE A 11 7.10 44.12 -13.51
C ILE A 11 6.29 43.05 -12.75
N THR A 12 5.06 42.82 -13.20
CA THR A 12 4.48 41.47 -13.25
C THR A 12 4.02 41.18 -14.68
N LEU A 13 4.77 40.27 -15.28
CA LEU A 13 4.64 39.70 -16.60
C LEU A 13 3.36 38.83 -16.66
N PHE A 14 2.28 39.36 -17.25
CA PHE A 14 1.15 38.56 -17.70
C PHE A 14 1.48 38.03 -19.09
N ILE A 15 1.92 36.77 -19.18
CA ILE A 15 1.88 36.01 -20.44
C ILE A 15 0.59 35.21 -20.44
N THR A 16 -0.29 35.60 -21.34
CA THR A 16 -1.44 34.82 -21.82
C THR A 16 -0.94 33.68 -22.69
N LEU A 17 -1.34 32.45 -22.39
CA LEU A 17 -1.51 31.41 -23.41
C LEU A 17 -2.86 30.74 -23.20
N THR A 18 -3.80 31.13 -24.05
CA THR A 18 -4.99 30.36 -24.42
C THR A 18 -4.57 29.05 -25.09
N ALA A 19 -5.05 27.93 -24.56
CA ALA A 19 -5.36 26.76 -25.38
C ALA A 19 -6.66 26.14 -24.84
N CYS A 20 -7.69 26.23 -25.68
CA CYS A 20 -8.97 25.56 -25.55
C CYS A 20 -8.80 24.13 -26.07
N GLY A 21 -9.43 23.13 -25.44
CA GLY A 21 -9.35 21.74 -25.89
C GLY A 21 -10.16 20.79 -25.03
N GLU A 22 -11.48 20.81 -25.24
CA GLU A 22 -12.47 19.74 -25.12
C GLU A 22 -12.56 18.82 -23.88
N ASN A 23 -13.75 18.86 -23.27
CA ASN A 23 -14.31 17.82 -22.43
C ASN A 23 -14.48 16.52 -23.23
N GLU A 24 -13.99 15.39 -22.72
CA GLU A 24 -14.64 14.10 -22.95
C GLU A 24 -14.65 13.23 -21.69
N ALA A 25 -15.74 12.50 -21.56
CA ALA A 25 -16.24 11.78 -20.41
C ALA A 25 -15.25 10.80 -19.77
N VAL A 26 -15.27 10.75 -18.44
CA VAL A 26 -14.81 9.61 -17.65
C VAL A 26 -15.65 8.39 -18.04
N LYS A 27 -15.08 7.50 -18.84
CA LYS A 27 -15.59 6.14 -19.04
C LYS A 27 -15.02 5.25 -17.95
N TYR A 28 -15.90 4.83 -17.03
CA TYR A 28 -15.75 3.55 -16.36
C TYR A 28 -15.71 2.48 -17.45
N VAL A 29 -14.62 1.74 -17.54
CA VAL A 29 -14.53 0.53 -18.37
C VAL A 29 -14.55 -0.65 -17.42
N ASP A 30 -15.58 -1.47 -17.63
CA ASP A 30 -15.83 -2.73 -16.95
C ASP A 30 -14.59 -3.63 -16.91
N ALA A 31 -14.43 -4.25 -15.74
CA ALA A 31 -13.64 -5.44 -15.59
C ALA A 31 -14.32 -6.57 -16.37
N GLU A 32 -13.79 -6.91 -17.56
CA GLU A 32 -13.69 -8.27 -18.08
C GLU A 32 -13.00 -8.27 -19.45
N GLN A 33 -12.13 -9.27 -19.65
CA GLN A 33 -11.44 -9.67 -20.89
C GLN A 33 -10.11 -8.96 -21.23
N ASN A 34 -9.04 -9.43 -20.58
CA ASN A 34 -7.94 -10.10 -21.30
C ASN A 34 -7.03 -10.83 -20.31
N VAL A 35 -7.55 -11.92 -19.73
CA VAL A 35 -6.67 -12.98 -19.25
C VAL A 35 -6.19 -13.70 -20.50
N VAL A 36 -5.04 -13.25 -21.02
CA VAL A 36 -4.28 -14.07 -21.94
C VAL A 36 -3.75 -15.23 -21.11
N THR A 37 -4.50 -16.34 -21.08
CA THR A 37 -3.96 -17.62 -20.66
C THR A 37 -2.90 -18.04 -21.67
N LEU A 38 -1.65 -17.64 -21.43
CA LEU A 38 -0.51 -18.32 -22.03
C LEU A 38 -0.35 -19.68 -21.32
N ASN A 39 -1.19 -20.64 -21.70
CA ASN A 39 -0.86 -22.05 -21.57
C ASN A 39 0.28 -22.32 -22.56
N ASN A 40 1.52 -22.08 -22.15
CA ASN A 40 2.69 -22.27 -23.00
C ASN A 40 3.84 -22.88 -22.20
N ASP A 41 3.65 -24.10 -21.68
CA ASP A 41 4.77 -24.91 -21.21
C ASP A 41 5.84 -25.09 -22.31
N GLU A 42 5.44 -25.08 -23.59
CA GLU A 42 6.37 -25.16 -24.74
C GLU A 42 7.17 -23.86 -25.00
N ASN A 43 6.63 -22.68 -24.67
CA ASN A 43 7.28 -21.40 -24.99
C ASN A 43 8.25 -20.97 -23.88
N VAL A 44 7.96 -21.27 -22.61
CA VAL A 44 8.89 -20.93 -21.52
C VAL A 44 10.09 -21.87 -21.47
N ASN A 45 9.90 -23.14 -21.89
CA ASN A 45 11.01 -24.02 -22.19
C ASN A 45 11.94 -23.37 -23.24
N ALA A 46 11.42 -22.78 -24.33
CA ALA A 46 12.27 -22.06 -25.28
C ALA A 46 13.01 -20.83 -24.71
N VAL A 47 12.49 -20.20 -23.63
CA VAL A 47 13.11 -19.04 -22.97
C VAL A 47 14.23 -19.45 -22.00
N CYS A 48 14.08 -20.59 -21.33
CA CYS A 48 15.02 -21.08 -20.30
C CYS A 48 15.82 -22.33 -20.71
N GLU A 49 15.63 -22.86 -21.91
CA GLU A 49 16.38 -23.99 -22.45
C GLU A 49 17.59 -23.58 -23.28
N ASN A 50 18.71 -24.24 -23.00
CA ASN A 50 19.50 -24.83 -24.08
C ASN A 50 18.70 -26.05 -24.56
N ASN A 51 18.19 -26.02 -25.78
CA ASN A 51 17.20 -26.90 -26.45
C ASN A 51 17.45 -28.44 -26.44
N LYS A 52 17.97 -29.07 -25.37
CA LYS A 52 18.29 -30.51 -25.28
C LYS A 52 18.67 -31.04 -23.88
N ILE A 53 18.15 -30.47 -22.80
CA ILE A 53 18.64 -30.79 -21.46
C ILE A 53 17.90 -32.00 -20.85
N ASN A 54 18.59 -33.13 -20.72
CA ASN A 54 18.28 -34.08 -19.67
C ASN A 54 18.68 -33.41 -18.34
N ILE A 55 17.70 -32.98 -17.53
CA ILE A 55 17.98 -32.22 -16.30
C ILE A 55 19.02 -32.98 -15.48
N GLU A 56 18.90 -34.30 -15.34
CA GLU A 56 19.80 -35.20 -14.58
C GLU A 56 21.28 -35.16 -15.03
N GLU A 57 21.57 -34.69 -16.24
CA GLU A 57 22.92 -34.61 -16.80
C GLU A 57 23.57 -33.22 -16.67
N LEU A 58 22.84 -32.23 -16.12
CA LEU A 58 23.36 -30.87 -15.96
C LEU A 58 24.53 -30.80 -14.99
N THR A 59 25.53 -30.01 -15.36
CA THR A 59 26.52 -29.49 -14.41
C THR A 59 25.85 -28.54 -13.42
N ASN A 60 26.50 -28.28 -12.28
CA ASN A 60 25.95 -27.37 -11.27
C ASN A 60 25.75 -25.95 -11.82
N ASP A 61 26.66 -25.44 -12.66
CA ASP A 61 26.55 -24.10 -13.26
C ASP A 61 25.36 -24.00 -14.23
N GLU A 62 25.11 -25.05 -15.02
CA GLU A 62 23.97 -25.09 -15.93
C GLU A 62 22.65 -25.23 -15.17
N LEU A 63 22.64 -26.03 -14.09
CA LEU A 63 21.49 -26.14 -13.19
C LEU A 63 21.16 -24.79 -12.53
N ILE A 64 22.17 -24.11 -11.95
CA ILE A 64 22.02 -22.78 -11.36
C ILE A 64 21.42 -21.81 -12.38
N SER A 65 22.00 -21.77 -13.58
CA SER A 65 21.51 -20.91 -14.67
C SER A 65 20.07 -21.18 -15.06
N HIS A 66 19.71 -22.45 -15.22
CA HIS A 66 18.36 -22.86 -15.61
C HIS A 66 17.33 -22.54 -14.54
N VAL A 67 17.64 -22.86 -13.28
CA VAL A 67 16.77 -22.62 -12.11
C VAL A 67 16.51 -21.13 -11.90
N ILE A 68 17.54 -20.29 -12.02
CA ILE A 68 17.36 -18.84 -11.93
C ILE A 68 16.47 -18.33 -13.07
N CYS A 69 16.70 -18.79 -14.30
CA CYS A 69 15.86 -18.38 -15.43
C CYS A 69 14.38 -18.70 -15.19
N LEU A 70 14.08 -19.90 -14.69
CA LEU A 70 12.71 -20.30 -14.35
C LEU A 70 12.08 -19.35 -13.33
N MET A 71 12.80 -18.99 -12.26
CA MET A 71 12.29 -18.06 -11.25
C MET A 71 12.05 -16.65 -11.79
N VAL A 72 13.01 -16.10 -12.55
CA VAL A 72 12.90 -14.76 -13.15
C VAL A 72 11.77 -14.68 -14.18
N ASN A 73 11.37 -15.82 -14.76
CA ASN A 73 10.24 -15.92 -15.69
C ASN A 73 8.96 -16.46 -15.02
N ASP A 74 8.77 -16.20 -13.73
CA ASP A 74 7.53 -16.52 -12.98
C ASP A 74 7.17 -18.01 -12.95
N LEU A 75 8.18 -18.88 -12.94
CA LEU A 75 8.02 -20.35 -12.81
C LEU A 75 8.76 -20.92 -11.59
N PRO A 76 8.54 -20.40 -10.37
CA PRO A 76 9.25 -20.89 -9.18
C PRO A 76 8.92 -22.34 -8.83
N ILE A 77 7.73 -22.84 -9.18
CA ILE A 77 7.35 -24.25 -8.96
C ILE A 77 8.24 -25.17 -9.80
N LYS A 78 8.42 -24.87 -11.10
CA LYS A 78 9.30 -25.67 -11.97
C LYS A 78 10.75 -25.58 -11.54
N ALA A 79 11.19 -24.40 -11.08
CA ALA A 79 12.53 -24.23 -10.53
C ALA A 79 12.78 -25.16 -9.33
N LYS A 80 11.80 -25.24 -8.42
CA LYS A 80 11.83 -26.16 -7.28
C LYS A 80 11.88 -27.62 -7.70
N GLU A 81 11.06 -28.02 -8.66
CA GLU A 81 11.04 -29.39 -9.20
C GLU A 81 12.39 -29.77 -9.83
N ALA A 82 12.99 -28.87 -10.62
CA ALA A 82 14.30 -29.09 -11.25
C ALA A 82 15.44 -29.27 -10.24
N ILE A 83 15.39 -28.55 -9.11
CA ILE A 83 16.36 -28.74 -8.02
C ILE A 83 16.16 -30.10 -7.33
N LEU A 84 14.91 -30.45 -7.03
CA LEU A 84 14.60 -31.68 -6.30
C LEU A 84 14.92 -32.94 -7.10
N SER A 85 14.83 -32.90 -8.44
CA SER A 85 15.19 -34.05 -9.29
C SER A 85 16.69 -34.37 -9.30
N GLN A 86 17.56 -33.43 -8.91
CA GLN A 86 19.02 -33.60 -8.89
C GLN A 86 19.54 -34.33 -7.65
N ASN A 87 18.76 -34.39 -6.56
CA ASN A 87 19.17 -34.95 -5.28
C ASN A 87 20.53 -34.41 -4.77
N LYS A 88 20.78 -33.10 -4.92
CA LYS A 88 22.00 -32.40 -4.44
C LYS A 88 21.71 -31.36 -3.33
N PRO A 89 21.04 -31.75 -2.22
CA PRO A 89 20.63 -30.78 -1.18
C PRO A 89 21.79 -30.17 -0.38
N GLU A 90 22.99 -30.76 -0.41
CA GLU A 90 24.14 -30.32 0.40
C GLU A 90 24.90 -29.13 -0.21
N ASP A 91 24.68 -28.80 -1.47
CA ASP A 91 25.31 -27.64 -2.12
C ASP A 91 24.64 -26.35 -1.63
N LYS A 92 25.44 -25.44 -1.07
CA LYS A 92 24.94 -24.20 -0.45
C LYS A 92 24.22 -23.28 -1.44
N VAL A 93 24.68 -23.22 -2.69
CA VAL A 93 24.04 -22.40 -3.73
C VAL A 93 22.73 -23.04 -4.14
N ILE A 94 22.71 -24.35 -4.36
CA ILE A 94 21.49 -25.10 -4.69
C ILE A 94 20.46 -25.00 -3.55
N SER A 95 20.90 -25.12 -2.30
CA SER A 95 20.04 -24.96 -1.12
C SER A 95 19.43 -23.55 -1.05
N PHE A 96 20.22 -22.50 -1.33
CA PHE A 96 19.68 -21.14 -1.41
C PHE A 96 18.64 -20.99 -2.53
N LEU A 97 18.92 -21.53 -3.72
CA LEU A 97 17.96 -21.49 -4.83
C LEU A 97 16.68 -22.27 -4.53
N LEU A 98 16.75 -23.35 -3.75
CA LEU A 98 15.59 -24.11 -3.32
C LEU A 98 14.70 -23.30 -2.36
N ASP A 99 15.32 -22.55 -1.45
CA ASP A 99 14.61 -21.66 -0.55
C ASP A 99 13.94 -20.52 -1.34
N CYS A 100 14.66 -19.92 -2.29
CA CYS A 100 14.11 -18.90 -3.19
C CYS A 100 12.88 -19.42 -3.94
N ALA A 101 13.00 -20.57 -4.60
CA ALA A 101 11.91 -21.19 -5.33
C ALA A 101 10.72 -21.53 -4.41
N SER A 102 10.98 -21.92 -3.16
CA SER A 102 9.94 -22.23 -2.18
C SER A 102 9.20 -20.99 -1.68
N VAL A 103 9.90 -19.88 -1.42
CA VAL A 103 9.29 -18.61 -1.01
C VAL A 103 8.51 -17.99 -2.18
N LEU A 104 9.12 -17.92 -3.37
CA LEU A 104 8.49 -17.34 -4.57
C LEU A 104 7.24 -18.11 -5.02
N SER A 105 7.19 -19.43 -4.81
CA SER A 105 6.00 -20.25 -5.14
C SER A 105 4.92 -20.26 -4.06
N ASN A 106 5.19 -19.69 -2.88
CA ASN A 106 4.25 -19.72 -1.77
C ASN A 106 3.45 -18.42 -1.65
N SER A 107 2.15 -18.50 -1.94
CA SER A 107 1.21 -17.38 -1.79
C SER A 107 1.08 -16.83 -0.36
N THR A 108 1.54 -17.57 0.66
CA THR A 108 1.48 -17.13 2.06
C THR A 108 2.81 -16.60 2.58
N SER A 109 3.83 -16.46 1.73
CA SER A 109 5.11 -15.88 2.15
C SER A 109 4.97 -14.42 2.55
N THR A 110 5.73 -14.04 3.58
CA THR A 110 5.72 -12.75 4.25
C THR A 110 6.92 -11.91 3.83
N PRO A 111 6.90 -10.58 4.06
CA PRO A 111 8.09 -9.76 3.84
C PRO A 111 9.33 -10.26 4.59
N ASP A 112 9.17 -10.84 5.78
CA ASP A 112 10.31 -11.38 6.54
C ASP A 112 10.95 -12.57 5.81
N ASP A 113 10.16 -13.43 5.17
CA ASP A 113 10.69 -14.56 4.36
C ASP A 113 11.56 -14.06 3.19
N TYR A 114 11.13 -12.98 2.51
CA TYR A 114 11.93 -12.38 1.43
C TYR A 114 13.15 -11.63 1.96
N SER A 115 13.03 -10.95 3.10
CA SER A 115 14.15 -10.27 3.77
C SER A 115 15.26 -11.27 4.14
N ASP A 116 14.89 -12.44 4.64
CA ASP A 116 15.83 -13.52 4.97
C ASP A 116 16.58 -14.02 3.73
N LEU A 117 15.89 -14.11 2.58
CA LEU A 117 16.54 -14.45 1.30
C LEU A 117 17.49 -13.36 0.83
N LEU A 118 17.08 -12.09 0.88
CA LEU A 118 17.92 -10.94 0.50
C LEU A 118 19.23 -10.93 1.30
N GLY A 119 19.15 -11.19 2.61
CA GLY A 119 20.32 -11.26 3.48
C GLY A 119 21.34 -12.35 3.11
N ARG A 120 20.97 -13.32 2.26
CA ARG A 120 21.80 -14.46 1.84
C ARG A 120 22.31 -14.33 0.40
N VAL A 121 21.87 -13.33 -0.36
CA VAL A 121 22.24 -13.16 -1.78
C VAL A 121 23.75 -12.95 -1.93
N ASP A 122 24.31 -11.98 -1.20
CA ASP A 122 25.74 -11.63 -1.30
C ASP A 122 26.64 -12.81 -0.89
N ASP A 123 26.30 -13.48 0.21
CA ASP A 123 27.01 -14.67 0.69
C ASP A 123 26.99 -15.79 -0.36
N THR A 124 25.86 -15.96 -1.06
CA THR A 124 25.72 -16.96 -2.13
C THR A 124 26.53 -16.58 -3.36
N MET A 125 26.54 -15.30 -3.75
CA MET A 125 27.36 -14.81 -4.86
C MET A 125 28.85 -15.07 -4.63
N MET A 126 29.34 -14.98 -3.39
CA MET A 126 30.74 -15.28 -3.06
C MET A 126 31.13 -16.75 -3.23
N LEU A 127 30.15 -17.67 -3.24
CA LEU A 127 30.39 -19.10 -3.42
C LEU A 127 30.45 -19.51 -4.90
N VAL A 128 30.02 -18.63 -5.81
CA VAL A 128 29.95 -18.90 -7.24
C VAL A 128 31.17 -18.31 -7.94
N SER A 129 31.91 -19.14 -8.67
CA SER A 129 33.10 -18.68 -9.43
C SER A 129 32.76 -18.23 -10.85
N ASN A 130 31.63 -18.68 -11.39
CA ASN A 130 31.21 -18.40 -12.75
C ASN A 130 30.58 -16.99 -12.84
N LYS A 131 31.17 -16.12 -13.65
CA LYS A 131 30.72 -14.73 -13.81
C LYS A 131 29.28 -14.62 -14.35
N GLU A 132 28.87 -15.51 -15.24
CA GLU A 132 27.51 -15.53 -15.77
C GLU A 132 26.50 -15.90 -14.68
N SER A 133 26.82 -16.92 -13.88
CA SER A 133 25.99 -17.32 -12.73
C SER A 133 25.90 -16.22 -11.66
N ILE A 134 26.98 -15.45 -11.42
CA ILE A 134 26.95 -14.27 -10.53
C ILE A 134 25.97 -13.21 -11.05
N HIS A 135 26.00 -12.89 -12.35
CA HIS A 135 25.06 -11.94 -12.94
C HIS A 135 23.60 -12.41 -12.79
N LYS A 136 23.32 -13.68 -13.07
CA LYS A 136 21.98 -14.27 -12.90
C LYS A 136 21.52 -14.24 -11.44
N LEU A 137 22.42 -14.48 -10.48
CA LEU A 137 22.09 -14.31 -9.06
C LEU A 137 21.74 -12.86 -8.72
N GLY A 138 22.31 -11.89 -9.44
CA GLY A 138 21.91 -10.48 -9.35
C GLY A 138 20.47 -10.27 -9.80
N ASP A 139 20.10 -10.81 -10.97
CA ASP A 139 18.74 -10.74 -11.48
C ASP A 139 17.72 -11.41 -10.53
N LEU A 140 18.12 -12.52 -9.90
CA LEU A 140 17.32 -13.17 -8.86
C LEU A 140 17.20 -12.28 -7.60
N GLY A 141 18.28 -11.63 -7.19
CA GLY A 141 18.28 -10.67 -6.08
C GLY A 141 17.30 -9.52 -6.33
N ASP A 142 17.29 -8.97 -7.54
CA ASP A 142 16.36 -7.92 -7.95
C ASP A 142 14.90 -8.41 -7.92
N LEU A 143 14.62 -9.64 -8.40
CA LEU A 143 13.30 -10.26 -8.29
C LEU A 143 12.83 -10.37 -6.84
N ILE A 144 13.70 -10.88 -5.96
CA ILE A 144 13.40 -11.06 -4.53
C ILE A 144 13.13 -9.69 -3.89
N TYR A 145 13.94 -8.67 -4.21
CA TYR A 145 13.78 -7.32 -3.70
C TYR A 145 12.46 -6.70 -4.12
N ASN A 146 12.11 -6.77 -5.40
CA ASN A 146 10.84 -6.24 -5.90
C ASN A 146 9.63 -6.96 -5.28
N SER A 147 9.76 -8.27 -5.02
CA SER A 147 8.73 -9.06 -4.35
C SER A 147 8.56 -8.66 -2.88
N TRP A 148 9.69 -8.45 -2.17
CA TRP A 148 9.71 -7.92 -0.81
C TRP A 148 9.06 -6.54 -0.74
N GLU A 149 9.48 -5.61 -1.61
CA GLU A 149 9.02 -4.22 -1.62
C GLU A 149 7.51 -4.16 -1.84
N LYS A 150 6.99 -4.95 -2.79
CA LYS A 150 5.56 -5.05 -3.05
C LYS A 150 4.78 -5.46 -1.80
N LEU A 151 5.13 -6.59 -1.18
CA LEU A 151 4.42 -7.10 0.00
C LEU A 151 4.56 -6.15 1.20
N HIS A 152 5.75 -5.59 1.41
CA HIS A 152 6.01 -4.65 2.49
C HIS A 152 5.14 -3.38 2.36
N ASN A 153 5.02 -2.84 1.15
CA ASN A 153 4.19 -1.67 0.89
C ASN A 153 2.69 -1.98 1.06
N GLU A 154 2.23 -3.16 0.63
CA GLU A 154 0.85 -3.63 0.86
C GLU A 154 0.52 -3.72 2.37
N GLU A 155 1.47 -4.20 3.20
CA GLU A 155 1.30 -4.23 4.66
C GLU A 155 1.25 -2.85 5.29
N ILE A 156 2.09 -1.92 4.82
CA ILE A 156 2.07 -0.52 5.27
C ILE A 156 0.73 0.13 4.93
N GLU A 157 0.27 0.00 3.69
CA GLU A 157 -1.00 0.58 3.25
C GLU A 157 -2.17 0.03 4.07
N LYS A 158 -2.19 -1.28 4.34
CA LYS A 158 -3.22 -1.91 5.16
C LYS A 158 -3.20 -1.35 6.59
N ARG A 159 -2.03 -1.20 7.19
CA ARG A 159 -1.85 -0.64 8.54
C ARG A 159 -2.32 0.81 8.60
N ASP A 160 -1.94 1.62 7.61
CA ASP A 160 -2.32 3.03 7.54
C ASP A 160 -3.84 3.18 7.35
N LEU A 161 -4.45 2.31 6.54
CA LEU A 161 -5.90 2.27 6.37
C LEU A 161 -6.62 1.86 7.66
N GLU A 162 -6.10 0.89 8.40
CA GLU A 162 -6.63 0.48 9.70
C GLU A 162 -6.53 1.62 10.73
N TYR A 163 -5.36 2.24 10.84
CA TYR A 163 -5.13 3.39 11.71
C TYR A 163 -6.04 4.59 11.37
N ALA A 164 -6.23 4.88 10.08
CA ALA A 164 -7.14 5.93 9.64
C ALA A 164 -8.60 5.65 10.04
N LYS A 165 -9.04 4.38 9.93
CA LYS A 165 -10.38 3.95 10.39
C LYS A 165 -10.52 4.10 11.90
N GLU A 166 -9.49 3.74 12.68
CA GLU A 166 -9.49 3.93 14.13
C GLU A 166 -9.60 5.40 14.52
N ILE A 167 -8.82 6.28 13.88
CA ILE A 167 -8.93 7.73 14.10
C ILE A 167 -10.32 8.23 13.75
N GLN A 168 -10.90 7.77 12.63
CA GLN A 168 -12.23 8.19 12.20
C GLN A 168 -13.30 7.79 13.22
N GLU A 169 -13.29 6.54 13.68
CA GLU A 169 -14.24 6.06 14.69
C GLU A 169 -14.00 6.72 16.06
N HIS A 170 -12.74 6.96 16.43
CA HIS A 170 -12.42 7.75 17.62
C HIS A 170 -12.99 9.17 17.49
N ASN A 171 -12.75 9.89 16.40
CA ASN A 171 -13.26 11.25 16.21
C ASN A 171 -14.80 11.31 16.15
N LYS A 172 -15.43 10.26 15.63
CA LYS A 172 -16.90 10.11 15.64
C LYS A 172 -17.45 9.87 17.04
N LYS A 173 -16.68 9.26 17.94
CA LYS A 173 -17.07 9.03 19.34
C LYS A 173 -16.66 10.17 20.27
N TYR A 174 -15.60 10.88 19.93
CA TYR A 174 -14.98 11.91 20.76
C TYR A 174 -14.90 13.23 20.00
N TYR A 175 -16.04 13.88 19.81
CA TYR A 175 -16.14 15.26 19.34
C TYR A 175 -16.67 16.16 20.45
N ASP A 176 -16.28 17.44 20.45
CA ASP A 176 -16.87 18.45 21.33
C ASP A 176 -18.23 18.91 20.77
N PRO A 177 -19.21 19.24 21.64
CA PRO A 177 -20.50 19.76 21.21
C PRO A 177 -20.31 21.06 20.41
N LYS A 178 -21.19 21.29 19.43
CA LYS A 178 -21.15 22.48 18.56
C LYS A 178 -22.54 23.08 18.41
N ILE A 179 -22.59 24.37 18.13
CA ILE A 179 -23.82 25.09 17.76
C ILE A 179 -24.48 24.38 16.56
N GLY A 180 -25.80 24.23 16.61
CA GLY A 180 -26.61 23.53 15.63
C GLY A 180 -26.69 22.01 15.82
N MET A 181 -25.98 21.42 16.79
CA MET A 181 -26.14 19.99 17.10
C MET A 181 -27.50 19.71 17.76
N THR A 182 -28.07 18.55 17.47
CA THR A 182 -29.23 18.04 18.21
C THR A 182 -28.81 17.53 19.60
N ALA A 183 -29.73 17.54 20.56
CA ALA A 183 -29.56 16.92 21.88
C ALA A 183 -28.91 15.52 21.85
N GLU A 184 -29.36 14.64 20.94
CA GLU A 184 -28.81 13.27 20.80
C GLU A 184 -27.32 13.26 20.42
N LYS A 185 -26.90 14.17 19.53
CA LYS A 185 -25.48 14.31 19.14
C LYS A 185 -24.65 14.86 20.29
N VAL A 186 -25.20 15.79 21.07
CA VAL A 186 -24.52 16.31 22.26
C VAL A 186 -24.30 15.19 23.30
N GLU A 187 -25.29 14.33 23.55
CA GLU A 187 -25.12 13.20 24.47
C GLU A 187 -24.10 12.16 23.99
N LYS A 188 -23.91 12.04 22.68
CA LYS A 188 -22.90 11.19 22.04
C LYS A 188 -21.53 11.86 21.89
N SER A 189 -21.40 13.13 22.27
CA SER A 189 -20.16 13.90 22.25
C SER A 189 -19.29 13.59 23.47
N LYS A 190 -18.08 14.18 23.55
CA LYS A 190 -17.20 14.12 24.72
C LYS A 190 -17.85 14.62 26.01
N TRP A 191 -18.81 15.54 25.91
CA TRP A 191 -19.48 16.08 27.10
C TRP A 191 -20.45 15.05 27.70
N GLY A 192 -20.96 14.11 26.89
CA GLY A 192 -21.83 13.04 27.36
C GLY A 192 -23.18 13.55 27.88
N LYS A 193 -23.77 12.81 28.82
CA LYS A 193 -25.02 13.21 29.48
C LYS A 193 -24.77 14.36 30.46
N PRO A 194 -25.63 15.39 30.48
CA PRO A 194 -25.51 16.47 31.44
C PRO A 194 -25.82 15.99 32.85
N LYS A 195 -25.34 16.75 33.83
CA LYS A 195 -25.68 16.57 35.25
C LYS A 195 -27.15 16.90 35.49
N ASP A 196 -27.60 18.04 34.95
CA ASP A 196 -28.96 18.55 35.11
C ASP A 196 -29.48 19.12 33.78
N LYS A 197 -30.79 19.02 33.55
CA LYS A 197 -31.49 19.60 32.39
C LYS A 197 -32.67 20.45 32.87
N ASN A 198 -32.63 21.75 32.57
CA ASN A 198 -33.73 22.67 32.82
C ASN A 198 -34.48 22.91 31.51
N LYS A 199 -35.79 22.67 31.49
CA LYS A 199 -36.64 22.80 30.29
C LYS A 199 -37.77 23.78 30.51
N THR A 200 -37.94 24.71 29.59
CA THR A 200 -39.07 25.65 29.55
C THR A 200 -39.84 25.46 28.25
N THR A 201 -41.16 25.41 28.34
CA THR A 201 -42.05 25.32 27.16
C THR A 201 -43.00 26.50 27.22
N THR A 202 -43.06 27.25 26.12
CA THR A 202 -43.93 28.42 25.98
C THR A 202 -44.80 28.28 24.73
N ALA A 203 -45.72 29.23 24.52
CA ALA A 203 -46.47 29.31 23.27
C ALA A 203 -45.58 29.57 22.03
N TYR A 204 -44.32 29.98 22.22
CA TYR A 204 -43.41 30.38 21.15
C TYR A 204 -42.32 29.33 20.84
N GLY A 205 -42.19 28.27 21.63
CA GLY A 205 -41.17 27.24 21.45
C GLY A 205 -40.71 26.57 22.74
N VAL A 206 -39.68 25.73 22.61
CA VAL A 206 -39.06 24.99 23.71
C VAL A 206 -37.60 25.40 23.87
N SER A 207 -37.23 25.88 25.07
CA SER A 207 -35.85 26.18 25.42
C SER A 207 -35.34 25.24 26.51
N GLU A 208 -34.09 24.80 26.40
CA GLU A 208 -33.44 23.93 27.38
C GLU A 208 -32.04 24.44 27.75
N GLN A 209 -31.67 24.32 29.02
CA GLN A 209 -30.31 24.52 29.51
C GLN A 209 -29.80 23.20 30.10
N TRP A 210 -28.68 22.72 29.59
CA TRP A 210 -28.01 21.52 30.06
C TRP A 210 -26.76 21.92 30.83
N VAL A 211 -26.64 21.43 32.07
CA VAL A 211 -25.57 21.77 33.00
C VAL A 211 -24.58 20.62 33.09
N TYR A 212 -23.29 20.94 32.95
CA TYR A 212 -22.18 20.02 33.08
C TYR A 212 -21.26 20.44 34.23
N TYR A 213 -20.40 19.52 34.69
CA TYR A 213 -19.37 19.85 35.67
C TYR A 213 -18.38 20.88 35.11
N GLY A 214 -17.73 21.63 36.00
CA GLY A 214 -16.72 22.62 35.61
C GLY A 214 -17.29 23.92 35.04
N TYR A 215 -18.48 24.32 35.46
CA TYR A 215 -19.16 25.56 35.02
C TYR A 215 -19.42 25.59 33.51
N LYS A 216 -19.73 24.43 32.93
CA LYS A 216 -20.02 24.25 31.51
C LYS A 216 -21.52 24.15 31.26
N TYR A 217 -22.01 24.82 30.23
CA TYR A 217 -23.44 24.90 29.90
C TYR A 217 -23.68 24.79 28.40
N ILE A 218 -24.77 24.13 28.02
CA ILE A 218 -25.28 24.11 26.65
C ILE A 218 -26.72 24.59 26.66
N TYR A 219 -27.04 25.51 25.76
CA TYR A 219 -28.39 26.03 25.57
C TYR A 219 -28.96 25.50 24.27
N PHE A 220 -30.22 25.07 24.30
CA PHE A 220 -30.96 24.58 23.15
C PHE A 220 -32.22 25.41 22.93
N GLU A 221 -32.56 25.63 21.66
CA GLU A 221 -33.87 26.11 21.22
C GLU A 221 -34.42 25.08 20.22
N ASP A 222 -35.65 24.62 20.46
CA ASP A 222 -36.36 23.61 19.68
C ASP A 222 -35.51 22.35 19.36
N GLY A 223 -34.68 21.94 20.33
CA GLY A 223 -33.86 20.73 20.27
C GLY A 223 -32.48 20.89 19.62
N PHE A 224 -32.11 22.10 19.17
CA PHE A 224 -30.80 22.40 18.58
C PHE A 224 -29.97 23.33 19.46
N VAL A 225 -28.67 23.06 19.57
CA VAL A 225 -27.73 23.89 20.34
C VAL A 225 -27.68 25.30 19.75
N THR A 226 -27.94 26.30 20.56
CA THR A 226 -27.83 27.72 20.19
C THR A 226 -26.61 28.38 20.80
N SER A 227 -26.15 27.91 21.96
CA SER A 227 -24.99 28.47 22.67
C SER A 227 -24.30 27.42 23.54
N ILE A 228 -22.98 27.59 23.72
CA ILE A 228 -22.11 26.79 24.58
C ILE A 228 -21.30 27.77 25.42
N SER A 229 -21.22 27.53 26.74
CA SER A 229 -20.45 28.33 27.69
C SER A 229 -19.51 27.43 28.49
N GLU A 230 -18.28 27.85 28.67
CA GLU A 230 -17.23 27.18 29.45
C GLU A 230 -16.18 28.15 29.99
#